data_AF-A0A396RSV5-F1
#
_entry.id   AF-A0A396RSV5-F1
#
_cell.length_a   1.000
_cell.length_b   1.000
_cell.length_c   1.000
_cell.angle_alpha   90.00
_cell.angle_beta   90.00
_cell.angle_gamma   90.00
#
_symmetry.space_group_name_H-M   'P 1'
#
loop_
_entity.id
_entity.type
_entity.pdbx_description
1 polymer ?
#
loop_
_entity_poly.entity_id
_entity_poly.type
_entity_poly.pdbx_seq_one_letter_code
_entity_poly.pdbx_strand_id
1 'polypeptide(L)'
;GYRVQGCELELRSVKMDLQGKWRLDATPNQMDSSEDHAMLSFREALPDGYPNTWSAGTKVLNGQCMWLFRTYGQQRNIIKLLQCRAQSEGEIQERRAGGLILRDEAAGKTIRLVIGMAEHEMPGFKGYWFQTEQGWKPCTGRWGSDNEELCLDPPQFTDFKLDGQTCTVYPNCTE
;
A
#
# COMPACT_ATOMS: atom_id res chain seq x y z
N GLY A 1 -16.67 -15.71 -28.36
CA GLY A 1 -16.18 -16.44 -27.19
C GLY A 1 -16.97 -17.71 -26.94
N TYR A 2 -16.66 -18.40 -25.83
CA TYR A 2 -17.46 -19.52 -25.32
C TYR A 2 -18.82 -19.00 -24.83
N ARG A 3 -19.91 -19.71 -25.16
CA ARG A 3 -21.28 -19.28 -24.86
C ARG A 3 -22.04 -20.35 -24.09
N VAL A 4 -22.79 -19.95 -23.07
CA VAL A 4 -23.72 -20.81 -22.33
C VAL A 4 -25.10 -20.16 -22.37
N GLN A 5 -26.09 -20.87 -22.93
CA GLN A 5 -27.47 -20.37 -23.12
C GLN A 5 -27.55 -19.02 -23.85
N GLY A 6 -26.64 -18.77 -24.80
CA GLY A 6 -26.60 -17.51 -25.55
C GLY A 6 -25.85 -16.37 -24.87
N CYS A 7 -25.47 -16.52 -23.60
CA CYS A 7 -24.62 -15.55 -22.89
C CYS A 7 -23.14 -15.83 -23.18
N GLU A 8 -22.39 -14.79 -23.52
CA GLU A 8 -20.94 -14.86 -23.66
C GLU A 8 -20.28 -14.91 -22.28
N LEU A 9 -19.40 -15.89 -22.08
CA LEU A 9 -18.63 -16.02 -20.86
C LEU A 9 -17.29 -15.31 -21.02
N GLU A 10 -17.08 -14.29 -20.19
CA GLU A 10 -15.92 -13.42 -20.27
C GLU A 10 -15.21 -13.32 -18.92
N LEU A 11 -13.88 -13.26 -18.97
CA LEU A 11 -13.08 -12.93 -17.80
C LEU A 11 -13.28 -11.45 -17.46
N ARG A 12 -13.84 -11.16 -16.28
CA ARG A 12 -14.08 -9.80 -15.80
C ARG A 12 -12.88 -9.22 -15.04
N SER A 13 -12.26 -10.02 -14.17
CA SER A 13 -11.19 -9.56 -13.30
C SER A 13 -10.39 -10.70 -12.68
N VAL A 14 -9.17 -10.41 -12.27
CA VAL A 14 -8.33 -11.26 -11.42
C VAL A 14 -7.91 -10.45 -10.20
N LYS A 15 -8.20 -10.97 -9.00
CA LYS A 15 -7.75 -10.40 -7.72
C LYS A 15 -6.59 -11.25 -7.20
N MET A 16 -5.52 -10.59 -6.77
CA MET A 16 -4.37 -11.22 -6.14
C MET A 16 -4.18 -10.61 -4.76
N ASP A 17 -4.39 -11.41 -3.72
CA ASP A 17 -4.22 -10.97 -2.34
C ASP A 17 -2.73 -11.00 -1.97
N LEU A 18 -2.27 -9.91 -1.37
CA LEU A 18 -0.89 -9.66 -0.98
C LEU A 18 -0.86 -9.52 0.53
N GLN A 19 -0.33 -10.54 1.19
CA GLN A 19 -0.31 -10.62 2.66
C GLN A 19 1.12 -10.47 3.16
N GLY A 20 1.30 -9.55 4.11
CA GLY A 20 2.56 -9.34 4.81
C GLY A 20 2.41 -9.66 6.29
N LYS A 21 3.49 -10.17 6.89
CA LYS A 21 3.66 -10.26 8.34
C LYS A 21 4.90 -9.49 8.72
N TRP A 22 4.81 -8.69 9.77
CA TRP A 22 5.94 -7.88 10.23
C TRP A 22 6.52 -8.35 11.57
N ARG A 23 5.85 -9.31 12.24
CA ARG A 23 6.40 -10.12 13.33
C ARG A 23 6.41 -11.59 12.90
N LEU A 24 7.59 -12.22 12.89
CA LEU A 24 7.81 -13.56 12.32
C LEU A 24 7.20 -14.69 13.18
N ASP A 25 7.13 -14.49 14.49
CA ASP A 25 6.60 -15.39 15.50
C ASP A 25 5.13 -15.15 15.84
N ALA A 26 4.56 -14.05 15.35
CA ALA A 26 3.17 -13.72 15.59
C ALA A 26 2.22 -14.67 14.85
N THR A 27 1.23 -15.20 15.57
CA THR A 27 0.05 -15.80 14.97
C THR A 27 -0.64 -14.71 14.14
N PRO A 28 -0.99 -14.94 12.86
CA PRO A 28 -1.64 -13.92 12.05
C PRO A 28 -2.92 -13.45 12.71
N ASN A 29 -2.83 -12.27 13.33
CA ASN A 29 -3.92 -11.50 13.88
C ASN A 29 -3.85 -10.11 13.23
N GLN A 30 -4.87 -9.28 13.47
CA GLN A 30 -4.98 -7.96 12.84
C GLN A 30 -3.88 -6.97 13.26
N MET A 31 -3.08 -7.28 14.29
CA MET A 31 -1.99 -6.40 14.75
C MET A 31 -0.66 -6.71 14.05
N ASP A 32 -0.46 -7.97 13.63
CA ASP A 32 0.86 -8.47 13.22
C ASP A 32 0.96 -8.87 11.75
N SER A 33 -0.15 -8.72 11.06
CA SER A 33 -0.28 -8.95 9.64
C SER A 33 -1.08 -7.84 8.98
N SER A 34 -0.84 -7.64 7.71
CA SER A 34 -1.63 -6.73 6.89
C SER A 34 -1.79 -7.32 5.50
N GLU A 35 -2.90 -6.97 4.88
CA GLU A 35 -3.26 -7.42 3.55
C GLU A 35 -3.60 -6.22 2.69
N ASP A 36 -3.13 -6.25 1.44
CA ASP A 36 -3.66 -5.46 0.35
C ASP A 36 -3.90 -6.40 -0.85
N HIS A 37 -4.36 -5.88 -1.98
CA HIS A 37 -4.52 -6.69 -3.18
C HIS A 37 -4.19 -5.91 -4.45
N ALA A 38 -3.66 -6.65 -5.42
CA ALA A 38 -3.60 -6.21 -6.80
C ALA A 38 -4.86 -6.64 -7.56
N MET A 39 -5.27 -5.84 -8.54
CA MET A 39 -6.45 -6.12 -9.36
C MET A 39 -6.14 -5.95 -10.84
N LEU A 40 -6.43 -6.98 -11.63
CA LEU A 40 -6.52 -6.90 -13.08
C LEU A 40 -7.99 -6.78 -13.45
N SER A 41 -8.34 -5.77 -14.24
CA SER A 41 -9.71 -5.52 -14.68
C SER A 41 -9.79 -5.53 -16.19
N PHE A 42 -10.57 -6.45 -16.74
CA PHE A 42 -10.78 -6.57 -18.19
C PHE A 42 -11.96 -5.67 -18.58
N ARG A 43 -11.77 -4.86 -19.61
CA ARG A 43 -12.71 -3.83 -20.08
C ARG A 43 -12.83 -3.87 -21.60
N GLU A 44 -13.95 -3.38 -22.11
CA GLU A 44 -14.21 -3.22 -23.55
C GLU A 44 -13.57 -1.95 -24.11
N ALA A 45 -13.41 -0.93 -23.26
CA ALA A 45 -12.71 0.29 -23.58
C ALA A 45 -11.87 0.71 -22.37
N LEU A 46 -10.72 1.35 -22.66
CA LEU A 46 -9.87 1.94 -21.64
C LEU A 46 -10.17 3.44 -21.53
N PRO A 47 -9.99 4.07 -20.36
CA PRO A 47 -10.07 5.52 -20.23
C PRO A 47 -9.08 6.22 -21.15
N ASP A 48 -9.41 7.42 -21.60
CA ASP A 48 -8.53 8.23 -22.44
C ASP A 48 -7.17 8.44 -21.76
N GLY A 49 -6.11 8.24 -22.54
CA GLY A 49 -4.73 8.34 -22.05
C GLY A 49 -4.27 7.16 -21.18
N TYR A 50 -5.08 6.13 -20.95
CA TYR A 50 -4.63 4.95 -20.20
C TYR A 50 -3.56 4.16 -21.00
N PRO A 51 -2.38 3.86 -20.41
CA PRO A 51 -1.33 3.14 -21.11
C PRO A 51 -1.76 1.76 -21.62
N ASN A 52 -1.71 1.57 -22.94
CA ASN A 52 -2.07 0.30 -23.58
C ASN A 52 -0.95 -0.38 -24.38
N THR A 53 0.28 -0.31 -23.86
CA THR A 53 1.44 -0.90 -24.53
C THR A 53 1.54 -2.40 -24.29
N TRP A 54 1.78 -3.15 -25.36
CA TRP A 54 2.17 -4.55 -25.36
C TRP A 54 3.55 -4.67 -26.02
N SER A 55 4.47 -5.44 -25.44
CA SER A 55 5.78 -5.73 -26.01
C SER A 55 5.93 -7.22 -26.21
N ALA A 56 6.16 -7.66 -27.46
CA ALA A 56 6.26 -9.07 -27.84
C ALA A 56 5.13 -9.95 -27.24
N GLY A 57 3.88 -9.45 -27.28
CA GLY A 57 2.72 -10.16 -26.73
C GLY A 57 2.59 -10.13 -25.20
N THR A 58 3.43 -9.37 -24.49
CA THR A 58 3.39 -9.23 -23.03
C THR A 58 3.05 -7.79 -22.61
N LYS A 59 2.12 -7.64 -21.68
CA LYS A 59 1.87 -6.39 -20.96
C LYS A 59 2.42 -6.50 -19.55
N VAL A 60 3.37 -5.63 -19.21
CA VAL A 60 3.97 -5.57 -17.87
C VAL A 60 3.25 -4.50 -17.05
N LEU A 61 2.81 -4.89 -15.86
CA LEU A 61 2.21 -3.99 -14.87
C LEU A 61 3.15 -3.98 -13.67
N ASN A 62 3.79 -2.85 -13.42
CA ASN A 62 4.65 -2.69 -12.25
C ASN A 62 3.82 -2.17 -11.07
N GLY A 63 4.17 -2.64 -9.89
CA GLY A 63 3.68 -2.14 -8.62
C GLY A 63 4.74 -2.25 -7.56
N GLN A 64 4.56 -1.51 -6.48
CA GLN A 64 5.42 -1.57 -5.31
C GLN A 64 4.54 -1.59 -4.08
N CYS A 65 4.86 -2.52 -3.18
CA CYS A 65 4.32 -2.57 -1.84
C CYS A 65 5.23 -1.82 -0.88
N MET A 66 4.64 -1.18 0.12
CA MET A 66 5.34 -0.54 1.22
C MET A 66 4.64 -0.83 2.53
N TRP A 67 5.43 -0.89 3.60
CA TRP A 67 4.90 -0.86 4.95
C TRP A 67 4.66 0.59 5.35
N LEU A 68 3.43 0.87 5.76
CA LEU A 68 3.08 2.10 6.45
C LEU A 68 3.00 1.82 7.94
N PHE A 69 3.31 2.81 8.77
CA PHE A 69 3.15 2.70 10.22
C PHE A 69 2.28 3.83 10.78
N ARG A 70 1.57 3.55 11.87
CA ARG A 70 0.85 4.55 12.65
C ARG A 70 0.63 4.07 14.08
N THR A 71 0.29 4.99 14.97
CA THR A 71 -0.24 4.62 16.29
C THR A 71 -1.68 4.07 16.19
N TYR A 72 -2.03 3.17 17.12
CA TYR A 72 -3.37 2.57 17.19
C TYR A 72 -3.84 2.36 18.63
N GLY A 73 -5.12 2.68 18.84
CA GLY A 73 -5.80 2.51 20.13
C GLY A 73 -5.32 3.48 21.21
N GLN A 74 -5.94 3.38 22.39
CA GLN A 74 -5.62 4.25 23.55
C GLN A 74 -4.19 4.06 24.07
N GLN A 75 -3.60 2.89 23.85
CA GLN A 75 -2.21 2.61 24.21
C GLN A 75 -1.21 3.13 23.19
N ARG A 76 -1.67 3.66 22.04
CA ARG A 76 -0.83 4.22 20.99
C ARG A 76 0.28 3.27 20.50
N ASN A 77 -0.05 1.99 20.38
CA ASN A 77 0.89 0.99 19.87
C ASN A 77 1.10 1.21 18.37
N ILE A 78 2.33 1.00 17.89
CA ILE A 78 2.60 0.97 16.45
C ILE A 78 1.92 -0.25 15.83
N ILE A 79 1.17 0.00 14.76
CA ILE A 79 0.70 -1.03 13.82
C ILE A 79 1.29 -0.74 12.45
N LYS A 80 1.45 -1.81 11.65
CA LYS A 80 1.88 -1.70 10.26
C LYS A 80 0.76 -2.06 9.29
N LEU A 81 0.68 -1.30 8.20
CA LEU A 81 -0.29 -1.48 7.13
C LEU A 81 0.47 -1.71 5.83
N LEU A 82 0.19 -2.83 5.16
CA LEU A 82 0.73 -3.08 3.84
C LEU A 82 -0.07 -2.27 2.83
N GLN A 83 0.61 -1.52 1.98
CA GLN A 83 -0.02 -0.81 0.88
C GLN A 83 0.72 -1.12 -0.42
N CYS A 84 -0.01 -1.61 -1.42
CA CYS A 84 0.52 -2.00 -2.72
C CYS A 84 -0.09 -1.13 -3.82
N ARG A 85 0.73 -0.23 -4.36
CA ARG A 85 0.33 0.72 -5.39
C ARG A 85 0.93 0.34 -6.74
N ALA A 86 0.31 0.80 -7.81
CA ALA A 86 0.92 0.67 -9.11
C ALA A 86 2.12 1.61 -9.25
N GLN A 87 3.04 1.26 -10.13
CA GLN A 87 4.21 2.06 -10.45
C GLN A 87 4.26 2.31 -11.95
N SER A 88 4.54 3.55 -12.33
CA SER A 88 4.72 3.97 -13.72
C SER A 88 5.94 4.87 -13.79
N GLU A 89 6.87 4.57 -14.70
CA GLU A 89 8.08 5.38 -14.91
C GLU A 89 8.90 5.62 -13.62
N GLY A 90 8.88 4.66 -12.70
CA GLY A 90 9.55 4.76 -11.39
C GLY A 90 8.72 5.40 -10.29
N GLU A 91 7.63 6.10 -10.63
CA GLU A 91 6.78 6.81 -9.67
C GLU A 91 5.60 5.97 -9.18
N ILE A 92 5.32 6.10 -7.88
CA ILE A 92 4.18 5.46 -7.24
C ILE A 92 2.90 6.20 -7.56
N GLN A 93 1.89 5.43 -7.96
CA GLN A 93 0.60 5.93 -8.38
C GLN A 93 -0.42 5.83 -7.26
N GLU A 94 -1.42 6.71 -7.25
CA GLU A 94 -2.53 6.64 -6.29
C GLU A 94 -3.38 5.38 -6.46
N ARG A 95 -3.39 4.77 -7.65
CA ARG A 95 -4.14 3.53 -7.91
C ARG A 95 -3.45 2.31 -7.29
N ARG A 96 -4.25 1.32 -6.87
CA ARG A 96 -3.75 0.00 -6.42
C ARG A 96 -2.91 -0.68 -7.49
N ALA A 97 -2.03 -1.59 -7.05
CA ALA A 97 -1.27 -2.46 -7.93
C ALA A 97 -2.18 -3.23 -8.90
N GLY A 98 -1.64 -3.56 -10.08
CA GLY A 98 -2.42 -4.11 -11.20
C GLY A 98 -2.81 -3.04 -12.22
N GLY A 99 -3.95 -3.20 -12.87
CA GLY A 99 -4.36 -2.31 -13.96
C GLY A 99 -5.55 -2.75 -14.77
N LEU A 100 -5.83 -1.97 -15.81
CA LEU A 100 -6.88 -2.22 -16.79
C LEU A 100 -6.29 -2.93 -18.01
N ILE A 101 -7.06 -3.86 -18.54
CA ILE A 101 -6.73 -4.68 -19.69
C ILE A 101 -7.84 -4.54 -20.72
N LEU A 102 -7.49 -4.17 -21.95
CA LEU A 102 -8.43 -4.20 -23.05
C LEU A 102 -8.69 -5.68 -23.43
N ARG A 103 -9.93 -6.13 -23.28
CA ARG A 103 -10.29 -7.56 -23.32
C ARG A 103 -9.93 -8.19 -24.66
N ASP A 104 -10.28 -7.54 -25.75
CA ASP A 104 -10.09 -8.05 -27.12
C ASP A 104 -8.60 -8.19 -27.48
N GLU A 105 -7.74 -7.39 -26.85
CA GLU A 105 -6.30 -7.47 -27.09
C GLU A 105 -5.58 -8.50 -26.23
N ALA A 106 -6.21 -9.01 -25.16
CA ALA A 106 -5.56 -9.90 -24.21
C ALA A 106 -5.55 -11.37 -24.66
N ALA A 107 -6.39 -11.74 -25.63
CA ALA A 107 -6.52 -13.11 -26.11
C ALA A 107 -5.16 -13.65 -26.62
N GLY A 108 -4.71 -14.78 -26.06
CA GLY A 108 -3.44 -15.41 -26.43
C GLY A 108 -2.18 -14.65 -26.00
N LYS A 109 -2.31 -13.57 -25.23
CA LYS A 109 -1.20 -12.75 -24.74
C LYS A 109 -0.93 -12.97 -23.26
N THR A 110 0.19 -12.46 -22.77
CA THR A 110 0.60 -12.58 -21.37
C THR A 110 0.49 -11.26 -20.62
N ILE A 111 -0.07 -11.30 -19.41
CA ILE A 111 -0.05 -10.17 -18.49
C ILE A 111 0.92 -10.53 -17.36
N ARG A 112 1.93 -9.69 -17.14
CA ARG A 112 2.93 -9.88 -16.09
C ARG A 112 2.77 -8.80 -15.02
N LEU A 113 2.36 -9.19 -13.83
CA LEU A 113 2.39 -8.32 -12.65
C LEU A 113 3.76 -8.45 -11.96
N VAL A 114 4.45 -7.33 -11.79
CA VAL A 114 5.71 -7.25 -11.04
C VAL A 114 5.46 -6.44 -9.79
N ILE A 115 5.71 -7.02 -8.62
CA ILE A 115 5.55 -6.38 -7.32
C ILE A 115 6.92 -6.27 -6.65
N GLY A 116 7.41 -5.05 -6.46
CA GLY A 116 8.56 -4.75 -5.62
C GLY A 116 8.16 -4.49 -4.16
N MET A 117 9.13 -4.55 -3.25
CA MET A 117 8.98 -4.11 -1.86
C MET A 117 9.83 -2.87 -1.63
N ALA A 118 9.25 -1.81 -1.06
CA ALA A 118 9.99 -0.61 -0.67
C ALA A 118 10.94 -0.92 0.49
N GLU A 119 12.12 -0.31 0.46
CA GLU A 119 13.16 -0.51 1.49
C GLU A 119 12.86 0.24 2.80
N HIS A 120 12.10 1.34 2.72
CA HIS A 120 11.80 2.21 3.84
C HIS A 120 10.29 2.29 4.10
N GLU A 121 9.93 2.41 5.37
CA GLU A 121 8.55 2.60 5.80
C GLU A 121 8.16 4.08 5.80
N MET A 122 6.87 4.35 5.65
CA MET A 122 6.32 5.70 5.70
C MET A 122 5.18 5.84 6.73
N PRO A 123 4.94 7.05 7.26
CA PRO A 123 3.76 7.31 8.06
C PRO A 123 2.47 7.00 7.29
N GLY A 124 1.51 6.33 7.94
CA GLY A 124 0.21 6.00 7.36
C GLY A 124 -0.65 7.24 7.09
N PHE A 125 -0.45 8.31 7.85
CA PHE A 125 -1.04 9.62 7.59
C PHE A 125 0.03 10.63 7.22
N LYS A 126 -0.10 11.20 6.01
CA LYS A 126 0.82 12.21 5.51
C LYS A 126 0.80 13.43 6.43
N GLY A 127 1.98 13.83 6.89
CA GLY A 127 2.17 15.03 7.71
C GLY A 127 1.80 14.88 9.20
N TYR A 128 1.56 13.66 9.68
CA TYR A 128 1.31 13.39 11.12
C TYR A 128 2.59 13.01 11.88
N TRP A 129 3.64 12.72 11.14
CA TRP A 129 4.95 12.40 11.66
C TRP A 129 5.97 13.30 10.97
N PHE A 130 6.93 13.77 11.74
CA PHE A 130 8.01 14.60 11.26
C PHE A 130 9.27 13.75 11.11
N GLN A 131 9.94 13.86 9.96
CA GLN A 131 11.19 13.16 9.71
C GLN A 131 12.37 13.94 10.30
N THR A 132 13.12 13.32 11.19
CA THR A 132 14.38 13.81 11.75
C THR A 132 15.55 12.95 11.25
N GLU A 133 16.78 13.33 11.60
CA GLU A 133 17.97 12.53 11.33
C GLU A 133 17.94 11.15 12.04
N GLN A 134 17.26 11.05 13.18
CA GLN A 134 17.17 9.84 13.99
C GLN A 134 15.97 8.94 13.61
N GLY A 135 15.02 9.46 12.82
CA GLY A 135 13.84 8.73 12.40
C GLY A 135 12.58 9.58 12.40
N TRP A 136 11.44 8.95 12.67
CA TRP A 136 10.13 9.62 12.63
C TRP A 136 9.64 9.94 14.04
N LYS A 137 9.19 11.19 14.25
CA LYS A 137 8.57 11.63 15.51
C LYS A 137 7.09 11.92 15.30
N PRO A 138 6.17 11.38 16.12
CA PRO A 138 4.75 11.65 15.96
C PRO A 138 4.43 13.06 16.45
N CYS A 139 3.62 13.78 15.67
CA CYS A 139 3.20 15.12 16.01
C CYS A 139 1.97 15.14 16.93
N THR A 140 1.78 16.25 17.65
CA THR A 140 0.64 16.51 18.54
C THR A 140 0.25 18.00 18.51
N GLY A 141 -0.80 18.37 19.24
CA GLY A 141 -0.98 19.76 19.71
C GLY A 141 -2.07 20.58 19.04
N ARG A 142 -2.93 19.99 18.19
CA ARG A 142 -4.09 20.70 17.62
C ARG A 142 -5.33 20.58 18.50
N TRP A 143 -5.55 19.42 19.11
CA TRP A 143 -6.80 19.15 19.85
C TRP A 143 -6.61 18.75 21.32
N GLY A 144 -5.37 18.78 21.81
CA GLY A 144 -5.04 18.35 23.19
C GLY A 144 -5.34 16.87 23.42
N SER A 145 -5.29 16.04 22.36
CA SER A 145 -5.50 14.61 22.46
C SER A 145 -4.18 13.85 22.58
N ASP A 146 -4.25 12.67 23.17
CA ASP A 146 -3.14 11.71 23.18
C ASP A 146 -3.09 10.90 21.88
N ASN A 147 -3.47 11.45 20.73
CA ASN A 147 -3.27 10.78 19.43
C ASN A 147 -2.16 11.47 18.63
N GLU A 148 -1.65 10.77 17.61
CA GLU A 148 -0.90 11.44 16.55
C GLU A 148 -1.83 12.42 15.81
N GLU A 149 -1.33 13.63 15.59
CA GLU A 149 -2.07 14.71 14.93
C GLU A 149 -1.23 15.31 13.79
N LEU A 150 -1.88 16.06 12.90
CA LEU A 150 -1.18 16.77 11.83
C LEU A 150 -0.16 17.76 12.43
N CYS A 151 1.09 17.71 11.96
CA CYS A 151 2.17 18.54 12.45
C CYS A 151 1.88 20.04 12.28
N LEU A 152 2.20 20.80 13.32
CA LEU A 152 2.22 22.26 13.32
C LEU A 152 3.59 22.78 12.84
N ASP A 153 3.67 24.08 12.62
CA ASP A 153 4.93 24.82 12.42
C ASP A 153 5.09 25.87 13.53
N PRO A 154 6.01 25.70 14.50
CA PRO A 154 6.94 24.58 14.64
C PRO A 154 6.26 23.28 15.13
N PRO A 155 6.82 22.11 14.80
CA PRO A 155 6.23 20.83 15.20
C PRO A 155 6.35 20.61 16.71
N GLN A 156 5.30 20.05 17.29
CA GLN A 156 5.27 19.55 18.66
C GLN A 156 5.16 18.03 18.62
N PHE A 157 5.84 17.34 19.53
CA PHE A 157 5.95 15.89 19.51
C PHE A 157 5.31 15.24 20.73
N THR A 158 4.97 13.97 20.57
CA THR A 158 4.39 13.11 21.58
C THR A 158 5.09 11.75 21.54
N ASP A 159 4.72 10.83 22.43
CA ASP A 159 5.29 9.50 22.52
C ASP A 159 4.41 8.46 21.81
N PHE A 160 4.89 7.22 21.78
CA PHE A 160 4.14 6.07 21.31
C PHE A 160 4.64 4.80 22.01
N LYS A 161 3.91 3.70 21.82
CA LYS A 161 4.31 2.39 22.31
C LYS A 161 4.83 1.52 21.17
N LEU A 162 6.02 0.93 21.38
CA LEU A 162 6.59 -0.09 20.51
C LEU A 162 7.06 -1.25 21.39
N ASP A 163 6.48 -2.43 21.17
CA ASP A 163 6.76 -3.65 21.95
C ASP A 163 6.72 -3.42 23.49
N GLY A 164 5.75 -2.62 23.94
CA GLY A 164 5.53 -2.29 25.36
C GLY A 164 6.38 -1.13 25.90
N GLN A 165 7.44 -0.73 25.21
CA GLN A 165 8.28 0.40 25.59
C GLN A 165 7.66 1.74 25.14
N THR A 166 7.79 2.78 25.97
CA THR A 166 7.50 4.16 25.56
C THR A 166 8.66 4.71 24.74
N CYS A 167 8.37 5.21 23.54
CA CYS A 167 9.35 5.72 22.59
C CYS A 167 8.93 7.09 22.04
N THR A 168 9.89 7.90 21.61
CA THR A 168 9.67 9.23 20.99
C THR A 168 10.14 9.32 19.54
N VAL A 169 10.93 8.32 19.07
CA VAL A 169 11.47 8.24 17.71
C VAL A 169 11.31 6.81 17.16
N TYR A 170 10.68 6.69 16.00
CA TYR A 170 10.51 5.42 15.26
C TYR A 170 11.59 5.28 14.17
N PRO A 171 12.16 4.09 13.90
CA PRO A 171 11.83 2.78 14.47
C PRO A 171 12.63 2.36 15.70
N ASN A 172 13.71 3.08 16.05
CA ASN A 172 14.72 2.56 16.96
C ASN A 172 14.52 2.92 18.44
N CYS A 173 13.50 3.73 18.78
CA CYS A 173 13.26 4.19 20.16
C CYS A 173 14.46 4.93 20.80
N THR A 174 15.31 5.54 19.99
CA THR A 174 16.50 6.29 20.41
C THR A 174 16.36 7.77 20.08
N GLU A 175 16.74 8.65 21.01
CA GLU A 175 16.83 10.10 20.78
C GLU A 175 18.20 10.53 20.25
#